data_AF-A0A136NEC2-F1
#
_entry.id   AF-A0A136NEC2-F1
#
_cell.length_a   1.000
_cell.length_b   1.000
_cell.length_c   1.000
_cell.angle_alpha   90.00
_cell.angle_beta   90.00
_cell.angle_gamma   90.00
#
_symmetry.space_group_name_H-M   'P 1'
#
loop_
_entity.id
_entity.type
_entity.pdbx_description
1 polymer ?
#
loop_
_entity_poly.entity_id
_entity_poly.type
_entity_poly.pdbx_seq_one_letter_code
_entity_poly.pdbx_strand_id
1 'polypeptide(L)'
;MRHLSFMIIFIFSHLISIAQIANKEAYEGNKLYASGQFKEAESKYQSSLKNQQNKEIQYNLGNALYQQKKWDEANKQFTSVANVAKDKHLKSIANHNIGNAFLEQKNGMKLFNISSNLKTKILILLKQNIILLMLKN
;
A
#
# COMPACT_ATOMS: atom_id res chain seq x y z
N MET A 1 -2.61 49.33 2.55
CA MET A 1 -2.84 48.68 1.25
C MET A 1 -1.56 48.16 0.60
N ARG A 2 -0.52 48.99 0.37
CA ARG A 2 0.73 48.56 -0.30
C ARG A 2 1.48 47.38 0.36
N HIS A 3 1.61 47.38 1.68
CA HIS A 3 2.27 46.29 2.43
C HIS A 3 1.45 44.99 2.45
N LEU A 4 0.12 45.10 2.40
CA LEU A 4 -0.78 43.95 2.35
C LEU A 4 -0.65 43.21 1.01
N SER A 5 -0.51 43.96 -0.10
CA SER A 5 -0.25 43.38 -1.42
C SER A 5 1.08 42.60 -1.48
N PHE A 6 2.16 43.11 -0.88
CA PHE A 6 3.44 42.39 -0.81
C PHE A 6 3.37 41.13 0.05
N MET A 7 2.65 41.18 1.17
CA MET A 7 2.47 40.02 2.05
C MET A 7 1.67 38.90 1.38
N ILE A 8 0.64 39.26 0.59
CA ILE A 8 -0.14 38.31 -0.22
C ILE A 8 0.75 37.64 -1.26
N ILE A 9 1.55 38.40 -2.03
CA ILE A 9 2.48 37.82 -3.04
C ILE A 9 3.46 36.84 -2.40
N PHE A 10 3.98 37.15 -1.22
CA PHE A 10 4.93 36.28 -0.51
C PHE A 10 4.28 34.96 -0.07
N ILE A 11 3.05 35.00 0.44
CA ILE A 11 2.28 33.80 0.79
C ILE A 11 2.00 32.94 -0.44
N PHE A 12 1.57 33.56 -1.55
CA PHE A 12 1.31 32.83 -2.80
C PHE A 12 2.56 32.14 -3.37
N SER A 13 3.73 32.77 -3.28
CA SER A 13 5.00 32.15 -3.73
C SER A 13 5.37 30.89 -2.93
N HIS A 14 5.10 30.88 -1.62
CA HIS A 14 5.34 29.71 -0.77
C HIS A 14 4.40 28.55 -1.11
N LEU A 15 3.13 28.85 -1.39
CA LEU A 15 2.15 27.83 -1.78
C LEU A 15 2.51 27.14 -3.11
N ILE A 16 3.03 27.90 -4.09
CA ILE A 16 3.49 27.35 -5.37
C ILE A 16 4.67 26.38 -5.15
N SER A 17 5.62 26.73 -4.28
CA SER A 17 6.78 25.89 -3.97
C SER A 17 6.38 24.55 -3.33
N ILE A 18 5.43 24.56 -2.38
CA ILE A 18 4.94 23.34 -1.71
C ILE A 18 4.26 22.40 -2.73
N ALA A 19 3.41 22.95 -3.60
CA ALA A 19 2.74 22.17 -4.64
C ALA A 19 3.74 21.57 -5.66
N GLN A 20 4.80 22.31 -5.99
CA GLN A 20 5.84 21.82 -6.90
C GLN A 20 6.62 20.64 -6.29
N ILE A 21 6.94 20.71 -5.00
CA ILE A 21 7.58 19.59 -4.27
C ILE A 21 6.67 18.37 -4.28
N ALA A 22 5.39 18.54 -3.90
CA ALA A 22 4.44 17.43 -3.86
C ALA A 22 4.29 16.73 -5.21
N ASN A 23 4.20 17.50 -6.30
CA ASN A 23 4.09 16.96 -7.66
C ASN A 23 5.36 16.21 -8.11
N LYS A 24 6.54 16.73 -7.77
CA LYS A 24 7.81 16.07 -8.06
C LYS A 24 7.90 14.71 -7.36
N GLU A 25 7.56 14.66 -6.08
CA GLU A 25 7.58 13.43 -5.29
C GLU A 25 6.57 12.39 -5.83
N ALA A 26 5.37 12.82 -6.19
CA ALA A 26 4.39 11.96 -6.85
C ALA A 26 4.91 11.38 -8.17
N TYR A 27 5.54 12.21 -9.00
CA TYR A 27 6.11 11.79 -10.27
C TYR A 27 7.26 10.78 -10.10
N GLU A 28 8.16 11.01 -9.15
CA GLU A 28 9.21 10.05 -8.79
C GLU A 28 8.61 8.74 -8.27
N GLY A 29 7.57 8.81 -7.45
CA GLY A 29 6.83 7.63 -6.98
C GLY A 29 6.25 6.80 -8.13
N ASN A 30 5.63 7.46 -9.13
CA ASN A 30 5.10 6.79 -10.31
C ASN A 30 6.19 6.08 -11.12
N LYS A 31 7.38 6.70 -11.27
CA LYS A 31 8.52 6.07 -11.94
C LYS A 31 9.01 4.84 -11.20
N LEU A 32 9.20 4.95 -9.88
CA LEU A 32 9.65 3.84 -9.04
C LEU A 32 8.64 2.68 -9.08
N TYR A 33 7.35 3.01 -9.04
CA TYR A 33 6.28 2.02 -9.17
C TYR A 33 6.35 1.28 -10.51
N ALA A 34 6.50 2.02 -11.62
CA ALA A 34 6.62 1.43 -12.95
C ALA A 34 7.86 0.53 -13.09
N SER A 35 8.94 0.83 -12.36
CA SER A 35 10.16 0.02 -12.28
C SER A 35 10.06 -1.16 -11.27
N GLY A 36 8.91 -1.37 -10.63
CA GLY A 36 8.72 -2.43 -9.64
C GLY A 36 9.33 -2.13 -8.26
N GLN A 37 9.86 -0.92 -8.04
CA GLN A 37 10.47 -0.47 -6.79
C GLN A 37 9.39 0.04 -5.84
N PHE A 38 8.53 -0.86 -5.38
CA PHE A 38 7.29 -0.50 -4.68
C PHE A 38 7.51 0.11 -3.30
N LYS A 39 8.58 -0.26 -2.60
CA LYS A 39 8.91 0.29 -1.28
C LYS A 39 9.39 1.74 -1.38
N GLU A 40 10.19 2.03 -2.39
CA GLU A 40 10.67 3.37 -2.71
C GLU A 40 9.52 4.24 -3.22
N ALA A 41 8.64 3.66 -4.06
CA ALA A 41 7.42 4.32 -4.51
C ALA A 41 6.51 4.70 -3.33
N GLU A 42 6.30 3.79 -2.38
CA GLU A 42 5.55 4.05 -1.14
C GLU A 42 6.10 5.27 -0.40
N SER A 43 7.42 5.32 -0.19
CA SER A 43 8.07 6.44 0.49
C SER A 43 7.85 7.77 -0.24
N LYS A 44 7.94 7.78 -1.57
CA LYS A 44 7.71 8.99 -2.39
C LYS A 44 6.27 9.45 -2.37
N TYR A 45 5.30 8.53 -2.44
CA TYR A 45 3.89 8.89 -2.31
C TYR A 45 3.54 9.41 -0.92
N GLN A 46 4.09 8.81 0.15
CA GLN A 46 3.92 9.32 1.51
C GLN A 46 4.50 10.74 1.64
N SER A 47 5.65 11.01 1.05
CA SER A 47 6.27 12.34 1.07
C SER A 47 5.39 13.36 0.34
N SER A 48 4.92 13.01 -0.87
CA SER A 48 4.00 13.84 -1.65
C SER A 48 2.74 14.21 -0.85
N LEU A 49 2.14 13.23 -0.17
CA LEU A 49 0.92 13.40 0.62
C LEU A 49 1.10 14.23 1.90
N LYS A 50 2.33 14.34 2.43
CA LYS A 50 2.63 15.27 3.54
C LYS A 50 2.52 16.72 3.10
N ASN A 51 2.91 16.99 1.84
CA ASN A 51 2.95 18.32 1.27
C ASN A 51 1.61 18.72 0.64
N GLN A 52 0.92 17.77 0.01
CA GLN A 52 -0.37 18.02 -0.63
C GLN A 52 -1.28 16.78 -0.60
N GLN A 53 -2.47 16.94 -0.02
CA GLN A 53 -3.52 15.92 -0.07
C GLN A 53 -3.98 15.71 -1.51
N ASN A 54 -3.81 14.49 -2.03
CA ASN A 54 -4.25 14.12 -3.38
C ASN A 54 -4.76 12.67 -3.39
N LYS A 55 -6.02 12.49 -3.82
CA LYS A 55 -6.72 11.19 -3.81
C LYS A 55 -6.12 10.20 -4.80
N GLU A 56 -5.62 10.67 -5.94
CA GLU A 56 -4.96 9.83 -6.93
C GLU A 56 -3.62 9.31 -6.40
N ILE A 57 -2.85 10.17 -5.73
CA ILE A 57 -1.58 9.76 -5.10
C ILE A 57 -1.84 8.82 -3.92
N GLN A 58 -2.89 9.04 -3.14
CA GLN A 58 -3.30 8.13 -2.09
C GLN A 58 -3.75 6.76 -2.63
N TYR A 59 -4.45 6.75 -3.77
CA TYR A 59 -4.76 5.52 -4.48
C TYR A 59 -3.50 4.80 -4.97
N ASN A 60 -2.53 5.53 -5.54
CA ASN A 60 -1.25 4.96 -5.97
C ASN A 60 -0.40 4.44 -4.80
N LEU A 61 -0.46 5.09 -3.64
CA LEU A 61 0.11 4.55 -2.40
C LEU A 61 -0.53 3.20 -2.03
N GLY A 62 -1.87 3.11 -2.12
CA GLY A 62 -2.58 1.83 -1.96
C GLY A 62 -2.08 0.76 -2.93
N ASN A 63 -1.86 1.11 -4.20
CA ASN A 63 -1.33 0.18 -5.19
C ASN A 63 0.11 -0.27 -4.87
N ALA A 64 0.97 0.63 -4.37
CA ALA A 64 2.33 0.28 -3.97
C ALA A 64 2.34 -0.68 -2.77
N LEU A 65 1.45 -0.45 -1.79
CA LEU A 65 1.27 -1.33 -0.64
C LEU A 65 0.70 -2.69 -1.06
N TYR A 66 -0.23 -2.70 -2.01
CA TYR A 66 -0.79 -3.91 -2.61
C TYR A 66 0.33 -4.75 -3.24
N GLN A 67 1.18 -4.18 -4.08
CA GLN A 67 2.28 -4.94 -4.70
C GLN A 67 3.28 -5.51 -3.67
N GLN A 68 3.43 -4.85 -2.52
CA GLN A 68 4.24 -5.33 -1.40
C GLN A 68 3.54 -6.42 -0.56
N LYS A 69 2.32 -6.83 -0.92
CA LYS A 69 1.47 -7.75 -0.17
C LYS A 69 1.05 -7.24 1.22
N LYS A 70 1.14 -5.92 1.44
CA LYS A 70 0.66 -5.25 2.65
C LYS A 70 -0.84 -4.97 2.52
N TRP A 71 -1.64 -6.04 2.41
CA TRP A 71 -3.04 -5.98 2.02
C TRP A 71 -3.91 -5.12 2.94
N ASP A 72 -3.67 -5.19 4.26
CA ASP A 72 -4.40 -4.38 5.24
C ASP A 72 -4.14 -2.88 5.08
N GLU A 73 -2.88 -2.51 4.84
CA GLU A 73 -2.48 -1.11 4.64
C GLU A 73 -3.01 -0.58 3.30
N ALA A 74 -2.95 -1.40 2.24
CA ALA A 74 -3.54 -1.07 0.94
C ALA A 74 -5.05 -0.81 1.06
N ASN A 75 -5.76 -1.69 1.76
CA ASN A 75 -7.20 -1.56 2.01
C ASN A 75 -7.55 -0.27 2.74
N LYS A 76 -6.77 0.15 3.74
CA LYS A 76 -6.97 1.43 4.44
C LYS A 76 -6.89 2.61 3.48
N GLN A 77 -5.91 2.62 2.56
CA GLN A 77 -5.77 3.70 1.59
C GLN A 77 -6.91 3.72 0.58
N PHE A 78 -7.27 2.57 0.00
CA PHE A 78 -8.37 2.50 -0.96
C PHE A 78 -9.71 2.88 -0.32
N THR A 79 -9.98 2.44 0.90
CA THR A 79 -11.19 2.79 1.65
C THR A 79 -11.26 4.28 1.91
N SER A 80 -10.14 4.89 2.31
CA SER A 80 -10.06 6.34 2.51
C SER A 80 -10.41 7.08 1.21
N VAL A 81 -9.82 6.68 0.08
CA VAL A 81 -10.13 7.27 -1.24
C VAL A 81 -11.61 7.08 -1.61
N ALA A 82 -12.15 5.87 -1.48
CA ALA A 82 -13.55 5.55 -1.82
C ALA A 82 -14.57 6.37 -1.00
N ASN A 83 -14.24 6.69 0.25
CA ASN A 83 -15.10 7.48 1.13
C ASN A 83 -15.13 8.96 0.75
N VAL A 84 -14.02 9.52 0.27
CA VAL A 84 -13.91 10.96 -0.02
C VAL A 84 -14.04 11.30 -1.50
N ALA A 85 -13.90 10.33 -2.42
CA ALA A 85 -14.00 10.56 -3.86
C ALA A 85 -15.44 10.95 -4.26
N LYS A 86 -15.57 12.13 -4.86
CA LYS A 86 -16.81 12.57 -5.53
C LYS A 86 -16.92 12.00 -6.95
N ASP A 87 -15.76 11.72 -7.55
CA ASP A 87 -15.63 11.07 -8.84
C ASP A 87 -16.08 9.60 -8.73
N LYS A 88 -17.10 9.23 -9.51
CA LYS A 88 -17.66 7.87 -9.52
C LYS A 88 -16.67 6.84 -10.06
N HIS A 89 -15.85 7.19 -11.04
CA HIS A 89 -14.87 6.31 -11.63
C HIS A 89 -13.76 5.99 -10.62
N LEU A 90 -13.17 7.01 -9.97
CA LEU A 90 -12.15 6.81 -8.94
C LEU A 90 -12.70 5.98 -7.78
N LYS A 91 -13.94 6.24 -7.35
CA LYS A 91 -14.61 5.45 -6.31
C LYS A 91 -14.82 3.99 -6.72
N SER A 92 -15.23 3.74 -7.96
CA SER A 92 -15.40 2.38 -8.49
C SER A 92 -14.09 1.60 -8.51
N ILE A 93 -13.01 2.22 -9.00
CA ILE A 93 -11.68 1.59 -9.05
C ILE A 93 -11.16 1.31 -7.64
N ALA A 94 -11.30 2.26 -6.72
CA ALA A 94 -10.92 2.05 -5.32
C ALA A 94 -11.68 0.86 -4.70
N ASN A 95 -13.01 0.78 -4.90
CA ASN A 95 -13.81 -0.34 -4.42
C ASN A 95 -13.42 -1.69 -5.04
N HIS A 96 -13.07 -1.71 -6.33
CA HIS A 96 -12.57 -2.92 -6.98
C HIS A 96 -11.26 -3.40 -6.34
N ASN A 97 -10.32 -2.49 -6.08
CA ASN A 97 -9.05 -2.84 -5.46
C ASN A 97 -9.19 -3.27 -3.99
N ILE A 98 -10.17 -2.74 -3.26
CA ILE A 98 -10.53 -3.25 -1.92
C ILE A 98 -10.92 -4.73 -2.00
N GLY A 99 -11.78 -5.08 -2.97
CA GLY A 99 -12.17 -6.47 -3.21
C GLY A 99 -10.96 -7.36 -3.52
N ASN A 100 -10.09 -6.93 -4.42
CA ASN A 100 -8.89 -7.69 -4.79
C ASN A 100 -7.92 -7.87 -3.62
N ALA A 101 -7.74 -6.84 -2.79
CA ALA A 101 -6.89 -6.91 -1.61
C ALA A 101 -7.45 -7.88 -0.55
N PHE A 102 -8.77 -7.90 -0.34
CA PHE A 102 -9.40 -8.90 0.53
C PHE A 102 -9.25 -10.33 0.00
N LEU A 103 -9.40 -10.53 -1.31
CA LEU A 103 -9.21 -11.85 -1.92
C LEU A 103 -7.77 -12.34 -1.76
N GLU A 104 -6.78 -11.49 -2.04
CA GLU A 104 -5.36 -11.84 -1.86
C GLU A 104 -5.00 -12.10 -0.40
N GLN A 105 -5.55 -11.31 0.53
CA GLN A 105 -5.36 -11.56 1.96
C GLN A 105 -5.91 -12.93 2.38
N LYS A 106 -7.13 -13.27 1.93
CA LYS A 106 -7.74 -14.57 2.20
C LYS A 106 -6.92 -15.72 1.60
N ASN A 107 -6.43 -15.56 0.38
CA ASN A 107 -5.58 -16.54 -0.30
C ASN A 107 -4.25 -16.73 0.44
N GLY A 108 -3.60 -15.64 0.85
CA GLY A 108 -2.38 -15.68 1.64
C GLY A 108 -2.57 -16.39 2.97
N MET A 109 -3.67 -16.11 3.68
CA MET A 109 -4.01 -16.79 4.93
C MET A 109 -4.27 -18.29 4.74
N LYS A 110 -4.98 -18.67 3.67
CA LYS A 110 -5.21 -20.08 3.32
C LYS A 110 -3.88 -20.81 3.06
N LEU A 111 -2.97 -20.20 2.28
CA LEU A 111 -1.65 -20.77 2.01
C LEU A 111 -0.82 -20.91 3.29
N PHE A 112 -0.82 -19.90 4.16
CA PHE A 112 -0.16 -19.97 5.46
C PHE A 112 -0.67 -21.15 6.29
N ASN A 113 -1.99 -21.32 6.40
CA ASN A 113 -2.62 -22.42 7.14
C ASN A 113 -2.29 -23.81 6.56
N ILE A 114 -2.23 -23.94 5.23
CA ILE A 114 -1.83 -25.20 4.59
C ILE A 114 -0.38 -25.51 4.92
N SER A 115 0.52 -24.53 4.83
CA SER A 115 1.94 -24.71 5.10
C SER A 115 2.21 -25.09 6.56
N SER A 116 1.48 -24.50 7.51
CA SER A 116 1.61 -24.81 8.94
C SER A 116 1.06 -26.19 9.29
N ASN A 117 -0.06 -26.59 8.68
CA ASN A 117 -0.62 -27.93 8.82
C ASN A 117 0.34 -28.99 8.25
N LEU A 118 0.87 -28.76 7.05
CA LEU A 118 1.82 -29.67 6.41
C LEU A 118 3.08 -29.86 7.27
N LYS A 119 3.64 -28.77 7.82
CA LYS A 119 4.78 -28.84 8.74
C LYS A 119 4.49 -29.68 9.98
N THR A 120 3.30 -29.51 10.57
CA THR A 120 2.85 -30.29 11.72
C THR A 120 2.70 -31.77 11.37
N LYS A 121 2.10 -32.10 10.22
CA LYS A 121 1.92 -33.47 9.75
C LYS A 121 3.25 -34.18 9.52
N ILE A 122 4.22 -33.49 8.90
CA ILE A 122 5.58 -34.01 8.70
C ILE A 122 6.24 -34.33 10.04
N LEU A 123 6.14 -33.43 11.03
CA LEU A 123 6.71 -33.65 12.36
C LEU A 123 6.11 -34.87 13.07
N ILE A 124 4.80 -35.08 12.95
CA ILE A 124 4.12 -36.24 13.53
C ILE A 124 4.62 -37.53 12.86
N LEU A 125 4.69 -37.56 11.54
CA LEU A 125 5.18 -38.72 10.79
C LEU A 125 6.63 -39.06 11.14
N LEU A 126 7.50 -38.06 11.27
CA LEU A 126 8.88 -38.26 11.71
C LEU A 126 8.96 -38.88 13.12
N LYS A 127 8.16 -38.37 14.07
CA LYS A 127 8.10 -38.93 15.43
C LYS A 127 7.61 -40.38 15.44
N GLN A 128 6.55 -40.68 14.67
CA GLN A 128 6.03 -42.05 14.54
C GLN A 128 7.10 -43.00 13.96
N ASN A 129 7.83 -42.56 12.94
CA ASN A 129 8.85 -43.39 12.31
C ASN A 129 10.05 -43.66 13.23
N ILE A 130 10.46 -42.67 14.04
CA ILE A 130 11.50 -42.86 15.07
C ILE A 130 11.04 -43.88 16.12
N ILE A 131 9.80 -43.78 16.60
CA ILE A 131 9.25 -44.74 17.58
C ILE A 131 9.21 -46.15 16.98
N LEU A 132 8.76 -46.30 15.74
CA LEU A 132 8.74 -47.59 15.03
C LEU A 132 10.14 -48.20 14.90
N LEU A 133 11.18 -47.40 14.66
CA LEU A 133 12.57 -47.86 14.64
C LEU A 133 13.05 -48.29 16.02
N MET A 134 12.68 -47.57 17.09
CA MET A 134 13.02 -47.95 18.46
C MET A 134 12.32 -49.23 18.94
N LEU A 135 11.14 -49.56 18.40
CA LEU A 135 10.41 -50.79 18.74
C LEU A 135 10.88 -52.03 17.95
N LYS A 136 11.68 -51.85 16.89
CA LYS A 136 12.18 -52.94 16.03
C LYS A 136 13.60 -53.42 16.40
N ASN A 137 14.26 -52.75 17.33
CA ASN A 137 15.56 -53.13 17.91
C ASN A 137 15.36 -53.62 19.34
#